data_AF-A0A494WZB9-F1
#
_entry.id   AF-A0A494WZB9-F1
#
_cell.length_a   1.000
_cell.length_b   1.000
_cell.length_c   1.000
_cell.angle_alpha   90.00
_cell.angle_beta   90.00
_cell.angle_gamma   90.00
#
_symmetry.space_group_name_H-M   'P 1'
#
loop_
_entity.id
_entity.type
_entity.pdbx_description
1 polymer ?
#
loop_
_entity_poly.entity_id
_entity_poly.type
_entity_poly.pdbx_seq_one_letter_code
_entity_poly.pdbx_strand_id
1 'polypeptide(L)'
;MDYAQLRSLLEPLITGLKDAGTHTMLPMLCEELGLPAPATDGSKRERMTASFEAITDADLPAVARKLLVRHPPNATTRNQIQDILWRDSGCPPIPKRYRREVARRLNSEELYGDARRFDDLLERLWILDADDWMNWLGGKPEGLHAEIQQHVHRNPEDWPAETLFDQLGAYDASDRRFALFLEGLASADVRPDEVAQRHFVACVNESLHNCGVELRETDSEGGYPVFSMVSLYAAIKGRPKNLIFASPDKPDLRFRDALDNDIEIVTNADKVLVYDRPIGNDGLRWNDLQQWWSDTEQIADATQAKRLLYARLKASLPRNSPPQSLLFDAFFEGFRSAVPNLPALLPEVWLHWDPRTVKERGPDALLRFRMDFLLLLPQGVRVVIEVDGKHHYADGAGSADVQRYAQMVGGDRELKLAGYEVFRFGAAELQAPTAKADVKVFFEALFKRYGVPTS
;
A
#
# COMPACT_ATOMS: atom_id res chain seq x y z
N MET A 1 5.24 -8.54 6.81
CA MET A 1 6.27 -8.35 7.86
C MET A 1 7.03 -9.65 8.08
N ASP A 2 8.34 -9.61 8.28
CA ASP A 2 9.16 -10.80 8.58
C ASP A 2 9.20 -11.06 10.09
N TYR A 3 8.18 -11.76 10.60
CA TYR A 3 8.03 -12.03 12.03
C TYR A 3 9.13 -12.91 12.59
N ALA A 4 9.67 -13.85 11.79
CA ALA A 4 10.76 -14.72 12.20
C ALA A 4 12.05 -13.92 12.43
N GLN A 5 12.40 -13.04 11.48
CA GLN A 5 13.54 -12.15 11.63
C GLN A 5 13.36 -11.19 12.81
N LEU A 6 12.18 -10.57 12.95
CA LEU A 6 11.89 -9.66 14.06
C LEU A 6 12.03 -10.36 15.42
N ARG A 7 11.46 -11.57 15.54
CA ARG A 7 11.55 -12.38 16.76
C ARG A 7 12.99 -12.70 17.12
N SER A 8 13.81 -13.10 16.13
CA SER A 8 15.23 -13.43 16.34
C SER A 8 16.06 -12.24 16.84
N LEU A 9 15.72 -11.01 16.43
CA LEU A 9 16.39 -9.79 16.88
C LEU A 9 15.93 -9.37 18.28
N LEU A 10 14.64 -9.56 18.60
CA LEU A 10 14.07 -9.15 19.87
C LEU A 10 14.42 -10.11 21.02
N GLU A 11 14.52 -11.41 20.74
CA GLU A 11 14.79 -12.44 21.75
C GLU A 11 16.03 -12.16 22.62
N PRO A 12 17.24 -11.90 22.06
CA PRO A 12 18.42 -11.62 22.88
C PRO A 12 18.29 -10.29 23.65
N LEU A 13 17.59 -9.30 23.10
CA LEU A 13 17.38 -8.01 23.75
C LEU A 13 16.46 -8.13 24.97
N ILE A 14 15.32 -8.79 24.78
CA ILE A 14 14.31 -8.97 25.84
C ILE A 14 14.83 -9.91 26.93
N THR A 15 15.51 -11.00 26.56
CA THR A 15 16.13 -11.89 27.56
C THR A 15 17.29 -11.22 28.29
N GLY A 16 18.01 -10.30 27.65
CA GLY A 16 19.06 -9.47 28.25
C GLY A 16 18.54 -8.51 29.33
N LEU A 17 17.28 -8.06 29.25
CA LEU A 17 16.66 -7.20 30.28
C LEU A 17 16.58 -7.85 31.66
N LYS A 18 16.82 -9.17 31.77
CA LYS A 18 17.00 -9.85 33.05
C LYS A 18 18.04 -9.15 33.94
N ASP A 19 19.03 -8.49 33.36
CA ASP A 19 20.12 -7.84 34.09
C ASP A 19 19.76 -6.41 34.54
N ALA A 20 18.68 -5.84 34.00
CA ALA A 20 18.19 -4.50 34.36
C ALA A 20 17.31 -4.48 35.63
N GLY A 21 16.91 -5.63 36.17
CA GLY A 21 15.99 -5.70 37.31
C GLY A 21 16.15 -6.91 38.23
N THR A 22 15.50 -6.85 39.40
CA THR A 22 15.39 -7.98 40.35
C THR A 22 14.22 -8.90 39.98
N HIS A 23 14.12 -10.07 40.62
CA HIS A 23 13.01 -11.01 40.40
C HIS A 23 11.62 -10.38 40.58
N THR A 24 11.49 -9.39 41.47
CA THR A 24 10.23 -8.68 41.75
C THR A 24 9.90 -7.60 40.73
N MET A 25 10.89 -7.11 39.96
CA MET A 25 10.69 -6.08 38.94
C MET A 25 10.33 -6.65 37.56
N LEU A 26 10.58 -7.94 37.31
CA LEU A 26 10.32 -8.57 36.01
C LEU A 26 8.85 -8.46 35.54
N PRO A 27 7.82 -8.63 36.40
CA PRO A 27 6.43 -8.44 35.96
C PRO A 27 6.14 -7.03 35.44
N MET A 28 6.68 -5.99 36.10
CA MET A 28 6.52 -4.61 35.63
C MET A 28 7.24 -4.40 34.29
N LEU A 29 8.48 -4.90 34.15
CA LEU A 29 9.21 -4.82 32.87
C LEU A 29 8.47 -5.51 31.71
N CYS A 30 7.88 -6.68 31.97
CA CYS A 30 7.04 -7.38 30.99
C CYS A 30 5.80 -6.56 30.63
N GLU A 31 5.07 -6.04 31.62
CA GLU A 31 3.87 -5.21 31.40
C GLU A 31 4.19 -3.94 30.57
N GLU A 32 5.28 -3.27 30.90
CA GLU A 32 5.75 -2.07 30.20
C GLU A 32 6.02 -2.33 28.72
N LEU A 33 6.54 -3.51 28.38
CA LEU A 33 6.79 -3.97 27.02
C LEU A 33 5.56 -4.61 26.36
N GLY A 34 4.48 -4.85 27.11
CA GLY A 34 3.30 -5.57 26.62
C GLY A 34 3.50 -7.09 26.51
N LEU A 35 4.44 -7.64 27.26
CA LEU A 35 4.66 -9.07 27.40
C LEU A 35 3.74 -9.65 28.50
N PRO A 36 3.29 -10.92 28.36
CA PRO A 36 2.61 -11.64 29.43
C PRO A 36 3.43 -11.67 30.72
N ALA A 37 2.76 -11.63 31.87
CA ALA A 37 3.45 -11.72 33.16
C ALA A 37 4.29 -13.02 33.22
N PRO A 38 5.58 -12.93 33.60
CA PRO A 38 6.45 -14.09 33.63
C PRO A 38 6.06 -15.01 34.80
N ALA A 39 6.22 -16.33 34.61
CA ALA A 39 6.02 -17.31 35.68
C ALA A 39 6.87 -16.97 36.92
N THR A 40 6.47 -17.44 38.11
CA THR A 40 7.19 -17.17 39.36
C THR A 40 8.46 -18.01 39.52
N ASP A 41 8.51 -19.16 38.85
CA ASP A 41 9.55 -20.17 39.02
C ASP A 41 10.66 -20.02 37.98
N GLY A 42 11.87 -20.43 38.35
CA GLY A 42 13.06 -20.40 37.49
C GLY A 42 13.91 -19.14 37.61
N SER A 43 15.03 -19.14 36.87
CA SER A 43 15.96 -18.02 36.78
C SER A 43 15.33 -16.81 36.07
N LYS A 44 15.85 -15.59 36.30
CA LYS A 44 15.37 -14.40 35.59
C LYS A 44 15.41 -14.55 34.07
N ARG A 45 16.40 -15.28 33.54
CA ARG A 45 16.53 -15.55 32.11
C ARG A 45 15.38 -16.41 31.59
N GLU A 46 15.14 -17.55 32.22
CA GLU A 46 14.06 -18.48 31.84
C GLU A 46 12.69 -17.81 31.91
N ARG A 47 12.49 -16.98 32.94
CA ARG A 47 11.25 -16.20 33.13
C ARG A 47 11.00 -15.20 31.98
N MET A 48 12.03 -14.45 31.58
CA MET A 48 11.93 -13.51 30.45
C MET A 48 11.76 -14.24 29.11
N THR A 49 12.49 -15.33 28.90
CA THR A 49 12.36 -16.18 27.71
C THR A 49 10.93 -16.71 27.58
N ALA A 50 10.38 -17.33 28.62
CA ALA A 50 9.03 -17.88 28.60
C ALA A 50 7.94 -16.81 28.36
N SER A 51 8.11 -15.62 28.96
CA SER A 51 7.23 -14.48 28.72
C SER A 51 7.27 -14.02 27.25
N PHE A 52 8.45 -13.98 26.64
CA PHE A 52 8.61 -13.64 25.23
C PHE A 52 8.12 -14.74 24.28
N GLU A 53 8.34 -16.02 24.59
CA GLU A 53 7.86 -17.15 23.79
C GLU A 53 6.32 -17.23 23.78
N ALA A 54 5.67 -16.73 24.83
CA ALA A 54 4.21 -16.71 24.94
C ALA A 54 3.52 -15.66 24.06
N ILE A 55 4.25 -14.73 23.44
CA ILE A 55 3.65 -13.71 22.55
C ILE A 55 3.36 -14.27 21.17
N THR A 56 2.24 -13.84 20.58
CA THR A 56 1.92 -14.18 19.19
C THR A 56 2.70 -13.30 18.22
N ASP A 57 2.83 -13.75 16.97
CA ASP A 57 3.48 -12.95 15.93
C ASP A 57 2.76 -11.63 15.67
N ALA A 58 1.44 -11.56 15.88
CA ALA A 58 0.66 -10.34 15.74
C ALA A 58 1.04 -9.27 16.78
N ASP A 59 1.55 -9.66 17.95
CA ASP A 59 1.91 -8.76 19.04
C ASP A 59 3.37 -8.26 18.96
N LEU A 60 4.24 -8.98 18.23
CA LEU A 60 5.66 -8.64 18.07
C LEU A 60 5.91 -7.17 17.68
N PRO A 61 5.18 -6.57 16.73
CA PRO A 61 5.45 -5.18 16.32
C PRO A 61 5.19 -4.17 17.44
N ALA A 62 4.18 -4.41 18.28
CA ALA A 62 3.86 -3.55 19.41
C ALA A 62 4.95 -3.63 20.49
N VAL A 63 5.41 -4.85 20.79
CA VAL A 63 6.53 -5.09 21.72
C VAL A 63 7.80 -4.42 21.22
N ALA A 64 8.13 -4.59 19.92
CA ALA A 64 9.30 -3.97 19.31
C ALA A 64 9.31 -2.45 19.43
N ARG A 65 8.17 -1.78 19.15
CA ARG A 65 8.04 -0.32 19.28
C ARG A 65 8.26 0.13 20.72
N LYS A 66 7.69 -0.58 21.69
CA LYS A 66 7.89 -0.27 23.13
C LYS A 66 9.35 -0.48 23.55
N LEU A 67 9.99 -1.56 23.09
CA LEU A 67 11.40 -1.82 23.35
C LEU A 67 12.28 -0.70 22.81
N LEU A 68 12.10 -0.28 21.55
CA LEU A 68 12.87 0.80 20.93
C LEU A 68 12.81 2.12 21.71
N VAL A 69 11.70 2.39 22.40
CA VAL A 69 11.52 3.62 23.19
C VAL A 69 12.08 3.47 24.61
N ARG A 70 11.80 2.36 25.29
CA ARG A 70 12.13 2.18 26.72
C ARG A 70 13.53 1.62 26.95
N HIS A 71 13.98 0.77 26.04
CA HIS A 71 15.26 0.07 26.11
C HIS A 71 15.92 0.05 24.71
N PRO A 72 16.30 1.22 24.17
CA PRO A 72 16.87 1.32 22.83
C PRO A 72 18.13 0.46 22.73
N PRO A 73 18.21 -0.48 21.76
CA PRO A 73 19.43 -1.22 21.51
C PRO A 73 20.46 -0.34 20.77
N ASN A 74 21.65 -0.89 20.49
CA ASN A 74 22.65 -0.18 19.68
C ASN A 74 22.10 0.21 18.30
N ALA A 75 22.74 1.19 17.66
CA ALA A 75 22.22 1.80 16.43
C ALA A 75 22.02 0.79 15.29
N THR A 76 22.92 -0.19 15.16
CA THR A 76 22.80 -1.28 14.17
C THR A 76 21.54 -2.10 14.37
N THR A 77 21.31 -2.60 15.60
CA THR A 77 20.15 -3.44 15.92
C THR A 77 18.86 -2.63 15.88
N ARG A 78 18.89 -1.38 16.37
CA ARG A 78 17.78 -0.43 16.30
C ARG A 78 17.34 -0.24 14.85
N ASN A 79 18.28 0.00 13.95
CA ASN A 79 17.99 0.21 12.53
C ASN A 79 17.39 -1.04 11.88
N GLN A 80 17.93 -2.23 12.16
CA GLN A 80 17.37 -3.50 11.67
C GLN A 80 15.92 -3.71 12.12
N ILE A 81 15.61 -3.48 13.40
CA ILE A 81 14.24 -3.60 13.93
C ILE A 81 13.32 -2.58 13.26
N GLN A 82 13.75 -1.32 13.17
CA GLN A 82 13.01 -0.24 12.50
C GLN A 82 12.68 -0.59 11.04
N ASP A 83 13.66 -1.04 10.26
CA ASP A 83 13.43 -1.37 8.84
C ASP A 83 12.49 -2.56 8.64
N ILE A 84 12.49 -3.54 9.57
CA ILE A 84 11.49 -4.62 9.56
C ILE A 84 10.09 -4.07 9.90
N LEU A 85 9.99 -3.22 10.92
CA LEU A 85 8.73 -2.57 11.32
C LEU A 85 8.15 -1.67 10.23
N TRP A 86 9.01 -1.08 9.41
CA TRP A 86 8.65 -0.14 8.36
C TRP A 86 8.40 -0.81 7.00
N ARG A 87 8.76 -2.08 6.81
CA ARG A 87 8.68 -2.76 5.51
C ARG A 87 7.28 -2.72 4.88
N ASP A 88 6.22 -2.75 5.68
CA ASP A 88 4.83 -2.74 5.22
C ASP A 88 4.13 -1.37 5.38
N SER A 89 4.87 -0.30 5.68
CA SER A 89 4.31 1.03 6.03
C SER A 89 3.68 1.82 4.86
N GLY A 90 3.56 1.22 3.67
CA GLY A 90 2.95 1.86 2.49
C GLY A 90 3.78 3.02 1.90
N CYS A 91 5.05 3.16 2.28
CA CYS A 91 5.95 4.18 1.74
C CYS A 91 6.12 3.99 0.21
N PRO A 92 5.97 5.05 -0.60
CA PRO A 92 6.23 4.93 -2.03
C PRO A 92 7.73 4.67 -2.28
N PRO A 93 8.08 3.95 -3.36
CA PRO A 93 9.47 3.70 -3.72
C PRO A 93 10.15 5.00 -4.18
N ILE A 94 11.38 5.24 -3.72
CA ILE A 94 12.18 6.41 -4.10
C ILE A 94 13.46 5.89 -4.75
N PRO A 95 13.51 5.76 -6.10
CA PRO A 95 14.65 5.16 -6.77
C PRO A 95 15.95 5.91 -6.50
N LYS A 96 17.07 5.17 -6.39
CA LYS A 96 18.41 5.71 -6.04
C LYS A 96 18.82 6.94 -6.85
N ARG A 97 18.43 7.01 -8.13
CA ARG A 97 18.65 8.18 -9.00
C ARG A 97 18.08 9.47 -8.38
N TYR A 98 16.81 9.44 -7.96
CA TYR A 98 16.11 10.60 -7.43
C TYR A 98 16.60 10.99 -6.05
N ARG A 99 17.06 10.01 -5.25
CA ARG A 99 17.74 10.29 -3.98
C ARG A 99 19.01 11.12 -4.19
N ARG A 100 19.79 10.82 -5.25
CA ARG A 100 20.98 11.60 -5.65
C ARG A 100 20.62 12.97 -6.20
N GLU A 101 19.55 13.08 -6.98
CA GLU A 101 19.06 14.36 -7.50
C GLU A 101 18.60 15.29 -6.36
N VAL A 102 17.88 14.75 -5.37
CA VAL A 102 17.52 15.49 -4.14
C VAL A 102 18.78 15.98 -3.43
N ALA A 103 19.74 15.11 -3.16
CA ALA A 103 20.98 15.51 -2.47
C ALA A 103 21.71 16.62 -3.24
N ARG A 104 21.80 16.52 -4.57
CA ARG A 104 22.40 17.57 -5.41
C ARG A 104 21.64 18.89 -5.31
N ARG A 105 20.31 18.85 -5.31
CA ARG A 105 19.47 20.05 -5.21
C ARG A 105 19.68 20.77 -3.88
N LEU A 106 19.90 20.02 -2.81
CA LEU A 106 20.17 20.55 -1.48
C LEU A 106 21.54 21.23 -1.32
N ASN A 107 22.47 21.09 -2.27
CA ASN A 107 23.73 21.83 -2.22
C ASN A 107 23.55 23.36 -2.34
N SER A 108 22.40 23.82 -2.84
CA SER A 108 22.06 25.25 -2.94
C SER A 108 21.18 25.75 -1.80
N GLU A 109 20.92 24.90 -0.81
CA GLU A 109 19.99 25.15 0.28
C GLU A 109 20.72 25.08 1.63
N GLU A 110 20.24 25.84 2.61
CA GLU A 110 20.70 25.66 3.99
C GLU A 110 20.18 24.32 4.51
N LEU A 111 21.05 23.42 4.99
CA LEU A 111 20.68 22.04 5.38
C LEU A 111 19.79 21.96 6.63
N TYR A 112 19.92 22.92 7.55
CA TYR A 112 19.17 22.97 8.81
C TYR A 112 19.11 24.41 9.35
N GLY A 113 18.08 24.74 10.13
CA GLY A 113 18.02 25.98 10.92
C GLY A 113 18.48 25.81 12.38
N ASP A 114 18.35 24.60 12.94
CA ASP A 114 18.88 24.23 14.26
C ASP A 114 19.81 23.01 14.13
N ALA A 115 21.10 23.24 14.33
CA ALA A 115 22.15 22.21 14.22
C ALA A 115 21.96 21.05 15.22
N ARG A 116 21.53 21.35 16.45
CA ARG A 116 21.34 20.33 17.48
C ARG A 116 20.17 19.41 17.13
N ARG A 117 19.08 19.97 16.61
CA ARG A 117 17.92 19.18 16.16
C ARG A 117 18.19 18.40 14.89
N PHE A 118 19.07 18.91 14.03
CA PHE A 118 19.60 18.17 12.90
C PHE A 118 20.42 16.95 13.36
N ASP A 119 21.32 17.11 14.34
CA ASP A 119 22.08 16.00 14.93
C ASP A 119 21.14 14.96 15.59
N ASP A 120 20.16 15.40 16.37
CA ASP A 120 19.11 14.53 16.95
C ASP A 120 18.40 13.69 15.86
N LEU A 121 18.10 14.29 14.70
CA LEU A 121 17.51 13.60 13.56
C LEU A 121 18.44 12.54 12.98
N LEU A 122 19.72 12.88 12.80
CA LEU A 122 20.70 11.97 12.23
C LEU A 122 20.94 10.77 13.14
N GLU A 123 21.10 10.97 14.45
CA GLU A 123 21.28 9.88 15.43
C GLU A 123 20.10 8.91 15.47
N ARG A 124 18.88 9.43 15.29
CA ARG A 124 17.65 8.64 15.29
C ARG A 124 17.52 7.73 14.07
N LEU A 125 18.07 8.13 12.93
CA LEU A 125 17.91 7.44 11.64
C LEU A 125 19.17 6.70 11.18
N TRP A 126 20.35 7.08 11.64
CA TRP A 126 21.61 6.59 11.08
C TRP A 126 22.53 6.05 12.19
N ILE A 127 23.57 5.34 11.77
CA ILE A 127 24.63 4.86 12.65
C ILE A 127 25.76 5.86 12.50
N LEU A 128 25.93 6.75 13.48
CA LEU A 128 26.96 7.80 13.43
C LEU A 128 28.25 7.39 14.15
N ASP A 129 28.12 6.64 15.24
CA ASP A 129 29.25 6.12 15.99
C ASP A 129 29.11 4.60 16.12
N ALA A 130 30.18 3.87 15.81
CA ALA A 130 30.25 2.44 16.05
C ALA A 130 30.67 2.22 17.51
N ASP A 131 29.71 1.84 18.36
CA ASP A 131 29.85 1.42 19.77
C ASP A 131 31.08 1.99 20.49
N ASP A 132 30.93 3.18 21.07
CA ASP A 132 32.04 4.05 21.47
C ASP A 132 32.58 3.78 22.88
N TRP A 133 33.20 2.61 23.06
CA TRP A 133 34.06 2.32 24.22
C TRP A 133 35.41 3.07 24.19
N MET A 134 35.78 3.67 23.04
CA MET A 134 37.07 4.31 22.84
C MET A 134 37.10 5.77 23.33
N ASN A 135 35.97 6.48 23.29
CA ASN A 135 35.84 7.85 23.82
C ASN A 135 36.13 7.98 25.33
N TRP A 136 36.03 6.91 26.11
CA TRP A 136 36.34 6.95 27.55
C TRP A 136 37.84 7.15 27.84
N LEU A 137 38.72 6.95 26.85
CA LEU A 137 40.18 7.05 26.99
C LEU A 137 40.77 8.39 26.51
N GLY A 138 39.94 9.43 26.30
CA GLY A 138 40.43 10.77 25.94
C GLY A 138 41.04 10.87 24.54
N GLY A 139 40.64 9.97 23.63
CA GLY A 139 40.97 10.03 22.21
C GLY A 139 40.31 11.23 21.51
N LYS A 140 40.79 11.56 20.30
CA LYS A 140 40.09 12.50 19.43
C LYS A 140 38.69 11.94 19.13
N PRO A 141 37.67 12.79 18.91
CA PRO A 141 36.39 12.29 18.42
C PRO A 141 36.64 11.59 17.08
N GLU A 142 36.43 10.28 17.05
CA GLU A 142 36.56 9.39 15.89
C GLU A 142 35.16 8.91 15.51
N GLY A 143 34.87 8.75 14.22
CA GLY A 143 33.55 8.31 13.74
C GLY A 143 32.83 9.33 12.86
N LEU A 144 31.71 8.90 12.27
CA LEU A 144 30.96 9.72 11.33
C LEU A 144 30.34 10.95 12.03
N HIS A 145 29.99 10.84 13.31
CA HIS A 145 29.54 12.01 14.08
C HIS A 145 30.63 13.10 14.11
N ALA A 146 31.89 12.72 14.39
CA ALA A 146 33.01 13.66 14.40
C ALA A 146 33.27 14.30 13.03
N GLU A 147 33.15 13.52 11.96
CA GLU A 147 33.27 14.01 10.59
C GLU A 147 32.15 14.99 10.22
N ILE A 148 30.90 14.72 10.63
CA ILE A 148 29.77 15.66 10.44
C ILE A 148 30.03 16.97 11.19
N GLN A 149 30.46 16.90 12.45
CA GLN A 149 30.84 18.09 13.23
C GLN A 149 31.94 18.92 12.55
N GLN A 150 32.92 18.26 11.96
CA GLN A 150 34.03 18.94 11.28
C GLN A 150 33.64 19.50 9.91
N HIS A 151 32.98 18.72 9.06
CA HIS A 151 32.83 19.01 7.63
C HIS A 151 31.43 19.48 7.23
N VAL A 152 30.44 19.41 8.12
CA VAL A 152 29.09 19.94 7.87
C VAL A 152 28.81 21.17 8.74
N HIS A 153 29.22 21.15 10.02
CA HIS A 153 28.97 22.28 10.93
C HIS A 153 30.09 23.32 10.92
N ARG A 154 31.34 22.91 11.13
CA ARG A 154 32.47 23.86 11.22
C ARG A 154 32.95 24.37 9.86
N ASN A 155 32.94 23.51 8.85
CA ASN A 155 33.41 23.82 7.49
C ASN A 155 32.35 23.41 6.46
N PRO A 156 31.22 24.12 6.35
CA PRO A 156 30.08 23.70 5.51
C PRO A 156 30.40 23.59 4.01
N GLU A 157 31.50 24.19 3.56
CA GLU A 157 32.01 24.10 2.18
C GLU A 157 32.73 22.77 1.88
N ASP A 158 33.10 22.00 2.91
CA ASP A 158 33.86 20.76 2.75
C ASP A 158 32.98 19.64 2.20
N TRP A 159 31.80 19.46 2.78
CA TRP A 159 30.88 18.38 2.39
C TRP A 159 29.63 18.94 1.71
N PRO A 160 29.49 18.75 0.38
CA PRO A 160 28.19 18.90 -0.25
C PRO A 160 27.20 17.89 0.35
N ALA A 161 25.91 18.19 0.25
CA ALA A 161 24.84 17.30 0.68
C ALA A 161 24.95 15.91 0.03
N GLU A 162 25.46 15.84 -1.22
CA GLU A 162 25.75 14.57 -1.89
C GLU A 162 26.72 13.67 -1.11
N THR A 163 27.78 14.25 -0.52
CA THR A 163 28.78 13.54 0.29
C THR A 163 28.17 13.11 1.62
N LEU A 164 27.46 14.02 2.30
CA LEU A 164 26.77 13.69 3.55
C LEU A 164 25.81 12.50 3.36
N PHE A 165 24.98 12.52 2.31
CA PHE A 165 24.03 11.46 2.02
C PHE A 165 24.72 10.12 1.73
N ASP A 166 25.89 10.14 1.09
CA ASP A 166 26.69 8.94 0.83
C ASP A 166 27.25 8.35 2.13
N GLN A 167 27.84 9.20 2.98
CA GLN A 167 28.43 8.80 4.26
C GLN A 167 27.40 8.25 5.24
N LEU A 168 26.18 8.81 5.24
CA LEU A 168 25.04 8.28 6.00
C LEU A 168 24.51 6.94 5.45
N GLY A 169 24.87 6.56 4.22
CA GLY A 169 24.29 5.43 3.50
C GLY A 169 22.85 5.68 3.01
N ALA A 170 22.43 6.95 2.91
CA ALA A 170 21.05 7.33 2.60
C ALA A 170 20.58 6.84 1.22
N TYR A 171 21.51 6.71 0.26
CA TYR A 171 21.19 6.21 -1.08
C TYR A 171 20.83 4.72 -1.13
N ASP A 172 21.28 3.94 -0.15
CA ASP A 172 21.08 2.48 -0.06
C ASP A 172 20.12 2.08 1.08
N ALA A 173 19.64 3.07 1.83
CA ALA A 173 18.64 2.89 2.88
C ALA A 173 17.28 2.36 2.36
N SER A 174 16.43 1.87 3.24
CA SER A 174 15.02 1.59 2.90
C SER A 174 14.31 2.87 2.45
N ASP A 175 13.31 2.75 1.57
CA ASP A 175 12.53 3.91 1.11
C ASP A 175 11.90 4.67 2.28
N ARG A 176 11.38 3.95 3.28
CA ARG A 176 10.79 4.58 4.47
C ARG A 176 11.81 5.33 5.31
N ARG A 177 13.02 4.81 5.50
CA ARG A 177 14.08 5.51 6.24
C ARG A 177 14.51 6.78 5.51
N PHE A 178 14.66 6.72 4.19
CA PHE A 178 14.96 7.89 3.37
C PHE A 178 13.83 8.92 3.40
N ALA A 179 12.56 8.47 3.35
CA ALA A 179 11.40 9.34 3.50
C ALA A 179 11.37 10.03 4.87
N LEU A 180 11.55 9.29 5.97
CA LEU A 180 11.63 9.83 7.33
C LEU A 180 12.77 10.85 7.48
N PHE A 181 13.87 10.66 6.76
CA PHE A 181 14.96 11.63 6.74
C PHE A 181 14.52 12.95 6.11
N LEU A 182 13.88 12.91 4.94
CA LEU A 182 13.36 14.12 4.29
C LEU A 182 12.21 14.78 5.06
N GLU A 183 11.30 13.99 5.64
CA GLU A 183 10.23 14.47 6.55
C GLU A 183 10.85 15.18 7.77
N GLY A 184 11.91 14.61 8.36
CA GLY A 184 12.64 15.20 9.47
C GLY A 184 13.36 16.50 9.11
N LEU A 185 14.00 16.57 7.94
CA LEU A 185 14.65 17.79 7.46
C LEU A 185 13.65 18.92 7.19
N ALA A 186 12.40 18.58 6.86
CA ALA A 186 11.31 19.53 6.69
C ALA A 186 10.60 19.92 8.00
N SER A 187 10.92 19.27 9.12
CA SER A 187 10.20 19.46 10.39
C SER A 187 10.56 20.78 11.10
N ALA A 188 9.65 21.25 11.95
CA ALA A 188 9.85 22.46 12.76
C ALA A 188 10.99 22.33 13.77
N ASP A 189 11.36 21.09 14.16
CA ASP A 189 12.52 20.85 15.01
C ASP A 189 13.82 21.26 14.28
N VAL A 190 13.99 20.82 13.04
CA VAL A 190 15.20 21.11 12.25
C VAL A 190 15.14 22.49 11.61
N ARG A 191 13.93 22.97 11.27
CA ARG A 191 13.67 24.26 10.63
C ARG A 191 12.54 24.99 11.35
N PRO A 192 12.83 25.72 12.45
CA PRO A 192 11.82 26.41 13.25
C PRO A 192 11.32 27.72 12.59
N ASP A 193 11.01 27.67 11.29
CA ASP A 193 10.46 28.76 10.50
C ASP A 193 9.59 28.19 9.37
N GLU A 194 8.31 28.60 9.32
CA GLU A 194 7.34 28.07 8.34
C GLU A 194 7.78 28.32 6.89
N VAL A 195 8.34 29.50 6.61
CA VAL A 195 8.74 29.89 5.25
C VAL A 195 9.90 29.01 4.79
N ALA A 196 10.88 28.75 5.67
CA ALA A 196 11.99 27.84 5.41
C ALA A 196 11.52 26.39 5.21
N GLN A 197 10.54 25.90 5.98
CA GLN A 197 9.98 24.56 5.78
C GLN A 197 9.34 24.43 4.39
N ARG A 198 8.47 25.38 4.01
CA ARG A 198 7.81 25.38 2.69
C ARG A 198 8.80 25.53 1.55
N HIS A 199 9.84 26.35 1.71
CA HIS A 199 10.92 26.49 0.74
C HIS A 199 11.68 25.18 0.54
N PHE A 200 12.13 24.55 1.63
CA PHE A 200 12.82 23.27 1.59
C PHE A 200 11.97 22.19 0.88
N VAL A 201 10.69 22.10 1.24
CA VAL A 201 9.75 21.15 0.63
C VAL A 201 9.61 21.40 -0.87
N ALA A 202 9.49 22.66 -1.31
CA ALA A 202 9.42 23.01 -2.72
C ALA A 202 10.69 22.54 -3.48
N CYS A 203 11.88 22.83 -2.94
CA CYS A 203 13.15 22.43 -3.55
C CYS A 203 13.31 20.91 -3.64
N VAL A 204 12.94 20.18 -2.59
CA VAL A 204 12.98 18.71 -2.60
C VAL A 204 11.96 18.13 -3.60
N ASN A 205 10.75 18.68 -3.64
CA ASN A 205 9.67 18.21 -4.50
C ASN A 205 10.00 18.37 -5.99
N GLU A 206 10.74 19.40 -6.41
CA GLU A 206 11.21 19.53 -7.81
C GLU A 206 11.95 18.27 -8.31
N SER A 207 12.73 17.62 -7.43
CA SER A 207 13.44 16.39 -7.77
C SER A 207 12.55 15.16 -7.65
N LEU A 208 11.71 15.10 -6.61
CA LEU A 208 10.86 13.95 -6.31
C LEU A 208 9.66 13.81 -7.26
N HIS A 209 9.15 14.91 -7.82
CA HIS A 209 8.02 14.88 -8.75
C HIS A 209 8.30 14.01 -9.97
N ASN A 210 9.56 13.98 -10.43
CA ASN A 210 9.99 13.15 -11.56
C ASN A 210 9.93 11.63 -11.29
N CYS A 211 9.74 11.21 -10.03
CA CYS A 211 9.48 9.81 -9.65
C CYS A 211 8.12 9.60 -9.01
N GLY A 212 7.24 10.61 -9.08
CA GLY A 212 5.85 10.48 -8.65
C GLY A 212 5.66 10.38 -7.14
N VAL A 213 6.52 11.04 -6.38
CA VAL A 213 6.40 11.20 -4.93
C VAL A 213 6.58 12.68 -4.57
N GLU A 214 6.03 13.09 -3.44
CA GLU A 214 6.26 14.42 -2.88
C GLU A 214 6.15 14.42 -1.36
N LEU A 215 6.77 15.41 -0.72
CA LEU A 215 6.43 15.84 0.61
C LEU A 215 5.18 16.71 0.55
N ARG A 216 4.10 16.27 1.21
CA ARG A 216 2.85 17.03 1.31
C ARG A 216 2.57 17.40 2.75
N GLU A 217 2.04 18.60 2.95
CA GLU A 217 1.47 19.01 4.23
C GLU A 217 0.28 18.10 4.58
N THR A 218 0.43 17.29 5.62
CA THR A 218 -0.56 16.31 6.07
C THR A 218 -1.21 16.69 7.38
N ASP A 219 -0.55 17.54 8.17
CA ASP A 219 -1.03 18.00 9.47
C ASP A 219 -0.37 19.35 9.84
N SER A 220 -0.73 19.89 11.00
CA SER A 220 -0.11 21.06 11.60
C SER A 220 0.12 20.83 13.09
N GLU A 221 1.35 21.03 13.56
CA GLU A 221 1.74 20.88 14.97
C GLU A 221 2.34 22.18 15.50
N GLY A 222 1.79 22.70 16.59
CA GLY A 222 2.30 23.95 17.21
C GLY A 222 2.22 25.20 16.32
N GLY A 223 1.41 25.15 15.24
CA GLY A 223 1.31 26.21 14.23
C GLY A 223 2.28 26.04 13.05
N TYR A 224 3.11 25.01 13.06
CA TYR A 224 4.00 24.66 11.95
C TYR A 224 3.41 23.54 11.09
N PRO A 225 3.57 23.60 9.76
CA PRO A 225 3.15 22.52 8.87
C PRO A 225 3.97 21.24 9.12
N VAL A 226 3.27 20.10 9.15
CA VAL A 226 3.86 18.76 9.20
C VAL A 226 3.78 18.17 7.80
N PHE A 227 4.92 17.75 7.26
CA PHE A 227 5.02 17.15 5.94
C PHE A 227 5.23 15.65 6.03
N SER A 228 4.52 14.89 5.21
CA SER A 228 4.73 13.44 5.04
C SER A 228 5.01 13.11 3.58
N MET A 229 5.86 12.10 3.37
CA MET A 229 6.13 11.56 2.05
C MET A 229 4.91 10.80 1.55
N VAL A 230 4.37 11.26 0.43
CA VAL A 230 3.21 10.66 -0.22
C VAL A 230 3.55 10.37 -1.67
N SER A 231 2.90 9.35 -2.23
CA SER A 231 2.94 9.21 -3.67
C SER A 231 2.08 10.32 -4.31
N LEU A 232 2.61 11.00 -5.32
CA LEU A 232 1.81 11.84 -6.21
C LEU A 232 0.73 11.01 -6.92
N TYR A 233 0.99 9.72 -7.13
CA TYR A 233 -0.01 8.80 -7.63
C TYR A 233 -1.09 8.45 -6.59
N ALA A 234 -0.87 8.72 -5.30
CA ALA A 234 -1.84 8.43 -4.22
C ALA A 234 -2.70 9.64 -3.84
N ALA A 235 -2.25 10.88 -4.04
CA ALA A 235 -3.11 12.05 -3.86
C ALA A 235 -2.59 13.29 -4.61
N ILE A 236 -3.51 14.24 -4.84
CA ILE A 236 -3.54 15.33 -5.84
C ILE A 236 -4.36 14.94 -7.08
N LYS A 237 -5.36 15.79 -7.30
CA LYS A 237 -6.49 15.65 -8.22
C LYS A 237 -6.04 15.34 -9.64
N GLY A 238 -6.75 14.38 -10.23
CA GLY A 238 -6.39 13.71 -11.48
C GLY A 238 -5.98 12.27 -11.23
N ARG A 239 -6.69 11.55 -10.34
CA ARG A 239 -6.50 10.11 -10.19
C ARG A 239 -6.74 9.47 -11.56
N PRO A 240 -5.81 8.67 -12.10
CA PRO A 240 -6.17 7.71 -13.13
C PRO A 240 -7.42 6.97 -12.63
N LYS A 241 -8.50 7.00 -13.41
CA LYS A 241 -9.69 6.21 -13.10
C LYS A 241 -9.29 4.75 -13.26
N ASN A 242 -8.82 4.13 -12.18
CA ASN A 242 -8.23 2.80 -12.25
C ASN A 242 -9.27 1.73 -12.54
N LEU A 243 -10.53 2.02 -12.27
CA LEU A 243 -11.62 1.10 -12.48
C LEU A 243 -12.93 1.86 -12.76
N ILE A 244 -13.44 1.70 -13.97
CA ILE A 244 -14.71 2.25 -14.43
C ILE A 244 -15.67 1.08 -14.59
N PHE A 245 -16.74 1.06 -13.80
CA PHE A 245 -17.63 -0.09 -13.68
C PHE A 245 -19.07 0.32 -13.39
N ALA A 246 -19.95 -0.66 -13.32
CA ALA A 246 -21.37 -0.52 -13.05
C ALA A 246 -22.09 0.43 -14.02
N SER A 247 -21.76 0.34 -15.31
CA SER A 247 -22.39 1.08 -16.41
C SER A 247 -22.83 0.14 -17.54
N PRO A 248 -24.14 0.03 -17.85
CA PRO A 248 -24.62 -0.85 -18.92
C PRO A 248 -24.23 -0.35 -20.32
N ASP A 249 -24.14 0.97 -20.50
CA ASP A 249 -23.80 1.61 -21.77
C ASP A 249 -22.32 1.99 -21.81
N LYS A 250 -21.71 2.00 -23.01
CA LYS A 250 -20.33 2.48 -23.20
C LYS A 250 -20.26 3.95 -22.79
N PRO A 251 -19.51 4.30 -21.72
CA PRO A 251 -19.28 5.70 -21.41
C PRO A 251 -18.43 6.32 -22.53
N ASP A 252 -18.75 7.56 -22.93
CA ASP A 252 -17.83 8.35 -23.77
C ASP A 252 -16.64 8.77 -22.91
N LEU A 253 -15.55 7.99 -23.00
CA LEU A 253 -14.30 8.20 -22.29
C LEU A 253 -13.34 8.96 -23.21
N ARG A 254 -12.97 10.19 -22.83
CA ARG A 254 -11.94 10.96 -23.53
C ARG A 254 -10.71 11.09 -22.67
N PHE A 255 -9.57 10.75 -23.24
CA PHE A 255 -8.27 11.03 -22.63
C PHE A 255 -7.97 12.51 -22.81
N ARG A 256 -7.88 13.23 -21.70
CA ARG A 256 -7.37 14.61 -21.70
C ARG A 256 -5.85 14.62 -21.78
N ASP A 257 -5.21 13.68 -21.10
CA ASP A 257 -3.76 13.49 -21.12
C ASP A 257 -3.42 11.98 -21.11
N ALA A 258 -2.61 11.53 -22.07
CA ALA A 258 -2.18 10.14 -22.21
C ALA A 258 -1.03 9.76 -21.25
N LEU A 259 -0.39 10.74 -20.62
CA LEU A 259 0.68 10.56 -19.63
C LEU A 259 0.10 10.47 -18.21
N ASP A 260 -0.95 11.26 -17.92
CA ASP A 260 -1.59 11.35 -16.60
C ASP A 260 -2.86 10.50 -16.45
N ASN A 261 -3.34 9.86 -17.53
CA ASN A 261 -4.54 9.00 -17.54
C ASN A 261 -5.80 9.71 -17.05
N ASP A 262 -5.88 11.02 -17.31
CA ASP A 262 -7.06 11.81 -17.01
C ASP A 262 -8.16 11.46 -18.02
N ILE A 263 -9.14 10.68 -17.55
CA ILE A 263 -10.26 10.23 -18.35
C ILE A 263 -11.48 11.07 -17.99
N GLU A 264 -11.87 11.93 -18.91
CA GLU A 264 -13.14 12.64 -18.84
C GLU A 264 -14.27 11.70 -19.26
N ILE A 265 -15.29 11.56 -18.39
CA ILE A 265 -16.55 10.91 -18.76
C ILE A 265 -17.43 12.02 -19.32
N VAL A 266 -17.57 12.06 -20.64
CA VAL A 266 -18.27 13.15 -21.35
C VAL A 266 -19.79 12.98 -21.26
N THR A 267 -20.28 11.75 -21.10
CA THR A 267 -21.70 11.43 -21.00
C THR A 267 -21.97 10.33 -19.96
N ASN A 268 -23.15 10.37 -19.32
CA ASN A 268 -23.61 9.39 -18.30
C ASN A 268 -22.76 9.31 -17.02
N ALA A 269 -22.14 10.41 -16.58
CA ALA A 269 -21.33 10.45 -15.36
C ALA A 269 -22.09 9.99 -14.09
N ASP A 270 -23.41 10.19 -14.04
CA ASP A 270 -24.32 9.75 -12.98
C ASP A 270 -24.58 8.23 -12.98
N LYS A 271 -24.34 7.56 -14.12
CA LYS A 271 -24.63 6.13 -14.31
C LYS A 271 -23.40 5.24 -14.23
N VAL A 272 -22.23 5.81 -13.99
CA VAL A 272 -20.95 5.10 -13.95
C VAL A 272 -20.37 5.19 -12.54
N LEU A 273 -19.80 4.11 -12.04
CA LEU A 273 -18.97 4.15 -10.83
C LEU A 273 -17.50 4.23 -11.23
N VAL A 274 -16.79 5.14 -10.55
CA VAL A 274 -15.37 5.39 -10.76
C VAL A 274 -14.64 5.13 -9.45
N TYR A 275 -14.10 3.93 -9.31
CA TYR A 275 -13.29 3.61 -8.13
C TYR A 275 -11.91 4.23 -8.30
N ASP A 276 -11.54 5.03 -7.30
CA ASP A 276 -10.41 5.94 -7.38
C ASP A 276 -9.43 5.75 -6.19
N ARG A 277 -9.56 4.68 -5.41
CA ARG A 277 -8.59 4.35 -4.36
C ARG A 277 -7.51 3.39 -4.87
N PRO A 278 -6.33 3.35 -4.23
CA PRO A 278 -5.34 2.33 -4.49
C PRO A 278 -5.92 0.93 -4.25
N ILE A 279 -5.47 -0.04 -5.04
CA ILE A 279 -5.78 -1.47 -4.86
C ILE A 279 -4.51 -2.13 -4.36
N GLY A 280 -4.54 -2.63 -3.13
CA GLY A 280 -3.37 -3.23 -2.47
C GLY A 280 -3.09 -4.66 -2.93
N ASN A 281 -2.08 -5.28 -2.32
CA ASN A 281 -1.71 -6.68 -2.60
C ASN A 281 -2.80 -7.70 -2.23
N ASP A 282 -3.80 -7.29 -1.45
CA ASP A 282 -4.96 -8.10 -1.08
C ASP A 282 -6.07 -8.11 -2.15
N GLY A 283 -5.89 -7.38 -3.26
CA GLY A 283 -6.92 -7.16 -4.25
C GLY A 283 -7.93 -6.09 -3.82
N LEU A 284 -9.13 -6.13 -4.39
CA LEU A 284 -10.24 -5.23 -4.01
C LEU A 284 -11.31 -6.06 -3.30
N ARG A 285 -11.40 -5.96 -1.97
CA ARG A 285 -12.41 -6.69 -1.19
C ARG A 285 -13.73 -5.92 -1.15
N TRP A 286 -14.82 -6.62 -0.83
CA TRP A 286 -16.13 -5.97 -0.65
C TRP A 286 -16.09 -4.87 0.41
N ASN A 287 -15.41 -5.10 1.55
CA ASN A 287 -15.28 -4.08 2.59
C ASN A 287 -14.59 -2.80 2.11
N ASP A 288 -13.54 -2.93 1.29
CA ASP A 288 -12.83 -1.78 0.72
C ASP A 288 -13.76 -0.97 -0.20
N LEU A 289 -14.50 -1.68 -1.06
CA LEU A 289 -15.48 -1.09 -1.96
C LEU A 289 -16.65 -0.44 -1.19
N GLN A 290 -17.12 -1.08 -0.13
CA GLN A 290 -18.18 -0.55 0.72
C GLN A 290 -17.73 0.70 1.47
N GLN A 291 -16.52 0.71 2.03
CA GLN A 291 -15.97 1.89 2.70
C GLN A 291 -15.78 3.04 1.71
N TRP A 292 -15.27 2.76 0.51
CA TRP A 292 -15.20 3.73 -0.57
C TRP A 292 -16.57 4.32 -0.92
N TRP A 293 -17.59 3.47 -1.04
CA TRP A 293 -18.96 3.89 -1.34
C TRP A 293 -19.54 4.75 -0.22
N SER A 294 -19.36 4.35 1.05
CA SER A 294 -19.79 5.14 2.21
C SER A 294 -19.19 6.54 2.20
N ASP A 295 -17.89 6.65 1.94
CA ASP A 295 -17.19 7.94 1.97
C ASP A 295 -17.59 8.81 0.77
N THR A 296 -17.79 8.21 -0.41
CA THR A 296 -18.17 8.90 -1.65
C THR A 296 -19.58 9.47 -1.56
N GLU A 297 -20.52 8.69 -1.01
CA GLU A 297 -21.93 9.08 -0.88
C GLU A 297 -22.26 9.69 0.49
N GLN A 298 -21.26 9.86 1.36
CA GLN A 298 -21.39 10.39 2.72
C GLN A 298 -22.42 9.62 3.58
N ILE A 299 -22.40 8.28 3.50
CA ILE A 299 -23.31 7.40 4.23
C ILE A 299 -22.64 6.95 5.54
N ALA A 300 -23.15 7.43 6.68
CA ALA A 300 -22.60 7.10 8.00
C ALA A 300 -22.95 5.66 8.47
N ASP A 301 -24.13 5.13 8.11
CA ASP A 301 -24.54 3.78 8.50
C ASP A 301 -23.97 2.73 7.54
N ALA A 302 -23.04 1.90 8.04
CA ALA A 302 -22.41 0.82 7.30
C ALA A 302 -23.42 -0.19 6.73
N THR A 303 -24.51 -0.49 7.45
CA THR A 303 -25.54 -1.44 6.98
C THR A 303 -26.32 -0.86 5.81
N GLN A 304 -26.66 0.41 5.90
CA GLN A 304 -27.31 1.15 4.82
C GLN A 304 -26.39 1.24 3.58
N ALA A 305 -25.11 1.59 3.78
CA ALA A 305 -24.12 1.67 2.71
C ALA A 305 -23.97 0.33 1.96
N LYS A 306 -23.86 -0.78 2.70
CA LYS A 306 -23.85 -2.14 2.11
C LYS A 306 -25.06 -2.39 1.21
N ARG A 307 -26.26 -2.08 1.71
CA ARG A 307 -27.52 -2.30 0.97
C ARG A 307 -27.60 -1.45 -0.29
N LEU A 308 -27.23 -0.17 -0.19
CA LEU A 308 -27.26 0.78 -1.31
C LEU A 308 -26.23 0.42 -2.37
N LEU A 309 -25.01 0.05 -1.98
CA LEU A 309 -23.98 -0.43 -2.90
C LEU A 309 -24.44 -1.66 -3.67
N TYR A 310 -24.93 -2.70 -2.96
CA TYR A 310 -25.45 -3.91 -3.63
C TYR A 310 -26.57 -3.57 -4.62
N ALA A 311 -27.52 -2.72 -4.24
CA ALA A 311 -28.60 -2.30 -5.13
C ALA A 311 -28.07 -1.53 -6.35
N ARG A 312 -27.07 -0.67 -6.17
CA ARG A 312 -26.44 0.12 -7.24
C ARG A 312 -25.71 -0.76 -8.25
N LEU A 313 -24.97 -1.77 -7.79
CA LEU A 313 -24.28 -2.74 -8.63
C LEU A 313 -25.28 -3.65 -9.36
N LYS A 314 -26.33 -4.11 -8.67
CA LYS A 314 -27.37 -4.90 -9.31
C LYS A 314 -28.11 -4.12 -10.40
N ALA A 315 -28.38 -2.84 -10.15
CA ALA A 315 -29.09 -1.97 -11.09
C ALA A 315 -28.29 -1.66 -12.36
N SER A 316 -26.96 -1.84 -12.37
CA SER A 316 -26.16 -1.64 -13.58
C SER A 316 -26.24 -2.81 -14.56
N LEU A 317 -26.70 -3.98 -14.12
CA LEU A 317 -26.76 -5.15 -14.98
C LEU A 317 -27.77 -4.95 -16.14
N PRO A 318 -27.45 -5.40 -17.37
CA PRO A 318 -28.32 -5.27 -18.53
C PRO A 318 -29.66 -6.00 -18.31
N ARG A 319 -30.76 -5.27 -18.45
CA ARG A 319 -32.13 -5.84 -18.30
C ARG A 319 -32.44 -6.96 -19.29
N ASN A 320 -31.77 -6.97 -20.43
CA ASN A 320 -31.88 -8.00 -21.47
C ASN A 320 -30.96 -9.21 -21.22
N SER A 321 -30.23 -9.26 -20.11
CA SER A 321 -29.40 -10.40 -19.70
C SER A 321 -29.80 -10.96 -18.33
N PRO A 322 -30.96 -11.66 -18.22
CA PRO A 322 -31.31 -12.41 -17.02
C PRO A 322 -30.20 -13.37 -16.51
N PRO A 323 -29.42 -14.04 -17.38
CA PRO A 323 -28.29 -14.86 -16.95
C PRO A 323 -27.25 -14.13 -16.09
N GLN A 324 -26.84 -12.91 -16.46
CA GLN A 324 -25.89 -12.13 -15.66
C GLN A 324 -26.47 -11.75 -14.30
N SER A 325 -27.75 -11.38 -14.25
CA SER A 325 -28.44 -11.11 -12.98
C SER A 325 -28.46 -12.35 -12.08
N LEU A 326 -28.66 -13.54 -12.66
CA LEU A 326 -28.64 -14.79 -11.90
C LEU A 326 -27.24 -15.10 -11.35
N LEU A 327 -26.18 -14.92 -12.14
CA LEU A 327 -24.79 -15.14 -11.67
C LEU A 327 -24.47 -14.21 -10.49
N PHE A 328 -24.80 -12.92 -10.62
CA PHE A 328 -24.60 -11.93 -9.57
C PHE A 328 -25.38 -12.30 -8.29
N ASP A 329 -26.66 -12.63 -8.42
CA ASP A 329 -27.50 -13.02 -7.28
C ASP A 329 -26.99 -14.31 -6.61
N ALA A 330 -26.62 -15.31 -7.40
CA ALA A 330 -26.08 -16.58 -6.91
C ALA A 330 -24.79 -16.39 -6.10
N PHE A 331 -23.89 -15.50 -6.55
CA PHE A 331 -22.66 -15.18 -5.83
C PHE A 331 -22.97 -14.62 -4.43
N PHE A 332 -23.77 -13.55 -4.34
CA PHE A 332 -24.05 -12.92 -3.04
C PHE A 332 -24.92 -13.81 -2.13
N GLU A 333 -25.84 -14.59 -2.69
CA GLU A 333 -26.63 -15.56 -1.92
C GLU A 333 -25.78 -16.71 -1.37
N GLY A 334 -24.80 -17.20 -2.13
CA GLY A 334 -23.96 -18.34 -1.79
C GLY A 334 -22.92 -18.03 -0.70
N PHE A 335 -22.42 -16.80 -0.64
CA PHE A 335 -21.31 -16.41 0.24
C PHE A 335 -21.69 -15.43 1.37
N ARG A 336 -22.97 -15.11 1.58
CA ARG A 336 -23.51 -14.07 2.49
C ARG A 336 -22.59 -13.57 3.62
N SER A 337 -22.12 -14.47 4.50
CA SER A 337 -21.28 -14.15 5.66
C SER A 337 -19.81 -13.87 5.30
N ALA A 338 -19.28 -14.52 4.28
CA ALA A 338 -17.90 -14.37 3.80
C ALA A 338 -17.73 -13.15 2.88
N VAL A 339 -18.79 -12.69 2.20
CA VAL A 339 -18.78 -11.56 1.26
C VAL A 339 -17.93 -10.36 1.72
N PRO A 340 -18.04 -9.86 2.97
CA PRO A 340 -17.23 -8.73 3.44
C PRO A 340 -15.73 -8.85 3.16
N ASN A 341 -15.18 -10.06 3.27
CA ASN A 341 -13.75 -10.34 3.11
C ASN A 341 -13.40 -10.92 1.73
N LEU A 342 -14.40 -11.25 0.91
CA LEU A 342 -14.17 -11.76 -0.44
C LEU A 342 -13.86 -10.61 -1.42
N PRO A 343 -13.17 -10.92 -2.54
CA PRO A 343 -13.02 -9.98 -3.64
C PRO A 343 -14.39 -9.47 -4.11
N ALA A 344 -14.49 -8.17 -4.35
CA ALA A 344 -15.73 -7.54 -4.80
C ALA A 344 -16.04 -7.96 -6.26
N LEU A 345 -17.22 -8.53 -6.49
CA LEU A 345 -17.70 -8.85 -7.84
C LEU A 345 -18.21 -7.59 -8.53
N LEU A 346 -17.39 -7.03 -9.42
CA LEU A 346 -17.65 -5.77 -10.10
C LEU A 346 -18.38 -6.02 -11.41
N PRO A 347 -19.62 -5.53 -11.60
CA PRO A 347 -20.35 -5.70 -12.86
C PRO A 347 -19.99 -4.61 -13.89
N GLU A 348 -20.15 -4.95 -15.16
CA GLU A 348 -20.15 -4.02 -16.31
C GLU A 348 -18.91 -3.09 -16.32
N VAL A 349 -17.73 -3.69 -16.44
CA VAL A 349 -16.44 -2.99 -16.35
C VAL A 349 -15.98 -2.53 -17.73
N TRP A 350 -15.74 -1.24 -17.89
CA TRP A 350 -15.33 -0.62 -19.16
C TRP A 350 -13.85 -0.31 -19.25
N LEU A 351 -13.22 -0.10 -18.10
CA LEU A 351 -11.81 0.21 -18.03
C LEU A 351 -11.26 -0.29 -16.70
N HIS A 352 -10.17 -1.04 -16.76
CA HIS A 352 -9.30 -1.28 -15.63
C HIS A 352 -7.89 -0.87 -16.04
N TRP A 353 -7.38 0.21 -15.45
CA TRP A 353 -6.06 0.73 -15.76
C TRP A 353 -4.99 -0.13 -15.10
N ASP A 354 -4.27 -0.89 -15.92
CA ASP A 354 -3.12 -1.66 -15.46
C ASP A 354 -1.81 -1.09 -16.05
N PRO A 355 -0.94 -0.50 -15.21
CA PRO A 355 0.34 0.05 -15.64
C PRO A 355 1.22 -0.94 -16.42
N ARG A 356 1.13 -2.24 -16.11
CA ARG A 356 1.89 -3.27 -16.83
C ARG A 356 1.38 -3.48 -18.25
N THR A 357 0.07 -3.66 -18.42
CA THR A 357 -0.58 -3.80 -19.73
C THR A 357 -0.38 -2.55 -20.59
N VAL A 358 -0.48 -1.36 -19.99
CA VAL A 358 -0.26 -0.08 -20.71
C VAL A 358 1.18 0.04 -21.17
N LYS A 359 2.16 -0.27 -20.32
CA LYS A 359 3.58 -0.24 -20.68
C LYS A 359 3.95 -1.20 -21.80
N GLU A 360 3.30 -2.37 -21.84
CA GLU A 360 3.58 -3.41 -22.83
C GLU A 360 2.83 -3.21 -24.16
N ARG A 361 1.62 -2.62 -24.14
CA ARG A 361 0.69 -2.64 -25.30
C ARG A 361 0.02 -1.31 -25.64
N GLY A 362 0.29 -0.25 -24.87
CA GLY A 362 -0.31 1.07 -25.05
C GLY A 362 -1.72 1.21 -24.43
N PRO A 363 -2.18 2.46 -24.22
CA PRO A 363 -3.46 2.77 -23.56
C PRO A 363 -4.69 2.28 -24.33
N ASP A 364 -4.61 2.22 -25.67
CA ASP A 364 -5.73 1.82 -26.53
C ASP A 364 -6.11 0.34 -26.44
N ALA A 365 -5.22 -0.49 -25.89
CA ALA A 365 -5.46 -1.92 -25.72
C ALA A 365 -6.52 -2.22 -24.65
N LEU A 366 -6.75 -1.29 -23.70
CA LEU A 366 -7.67 -1.47 -22.58
C LEU A 366 -9.10 -0.94 -22.83
N LEU A 367 -9.31 -0.19 -23.92
CA LEU A 367 -10.57 0.55 -24.20
C LEU A 367 -11.57 -0.21 -25.08
N ARG A 368 -11.21 -1.40 -25.53
CA ARG A 368 -11.95 -2.13 -26.58
C ARG A 368 -13.02 -3.07 -26.04
N PHE A 369 -12.95 -3.47 -24.77
CA PHE A 369 -13.80 -4.53 -24.23
C PHE A 369 -14.52 -4.08 -22.96
N ARG A 370 -15.85 -4.22 -22.97
CA ARG A 370 -16.64 -4.25 -21.74
C ARG A 370 -16.56 -5.68 -21.21
N MET A 371 -16.16 -5.83 -19.96
CA MET A 371 -16.17 -7.10 -19.25
C MET A 371 -17.46 -7.20 -18.45
N ASP A 372 -18.18 -8.32 -18.55
CA ASP A 372 -19.44 -8.49 -17.79
C ASP A 372 -19.19 -8.46 -16.27
N PHE A 373 -18.17 -9.18 -15.78
CA PHE A 373 -17.71 -9.09 -14.39
C PHE A 373 -16.19 -9.14 -14.25
N LEU A 374 -15.68 -8.43 -13.24
CA LEU A 374 -14.27 -8.44 -12.84
C LEU A 374 -14.13 -8.74 -11.35
N LEU A 375 -13.14 -9.56 -11.01
CA LEU A 375 -12.61 -9.72 -9.66
C LEU A 375 -11.12 -9.36 -9.65
N LEU A 376 -10.71 -8.59 -8.64
CA LEU A 376 -9.31 -8.26 -8.38
C LEU A 376 -8.88 -8.99 -7.10
N LEU A 377 -8.15 -10.08 -7.28
CA LEU A 377 -7.74 -11.01 -6.22
C LEU A 377 -6.38 -10.62 -5.63
N PRO A 378 -5.99 -11.23 -4.50
CA PRO A 378 -4.66 -11.06 -3.94
C PRO A 378 -3.54 -11.36 -4.94
N GLN A 379 -2.36 -10.79 -4.68
CA GLN A 379 -1.14 -10.97 -5.48
C GLN A 379 -1.27 -10.50 -6.94
N GLY A 380 -2.22 -9.60 -7.22
CA GLY A 380 -2.41 -8.99 -8.53
C GLY A 380 -3.11 -9.89 -9.55
N VAL A 381 -3.72 -11.00 -9.12
CA VAL A 381 -4.52 -11.88 -9.98
C VAL A 381 -5.82 -11.17 -10.39
N ARG A 382 -6.15 -11.23 -11.68
CA ARG A 382 -7.33 -10.57 -12.25
C ARG A 382 -8.20 -11.60 -12.93
N VAL A 383 -9.45 -11.70 -12.53
CA VAL A 383 -10.38 -12.69 -13.08
C VAL A 383 -11.52 -11.97 -13.78
N VAL A 384 -11.69 -12.23 -15.06
CA VAL A 384 -12.83 -11.80 -15.86
C VAL A 384 -13.82 -12.97 -15.96
N ILE A 385 -15.09 -12.68 -15.73
CA ILE A 385 -16.18 -13.63 -15.90
C ILE A 385 -17.15 -13.06 -16.93
N GLU A 386 -17.28 -13.76 -18.06
CA GLU A 386 -18.21 -13.39 -19.14
C GLU A 386 -19.43 -14.30 -19.15
N VAL A 387 -20.58 -13.75 -19.52
CA VAL A 387 -21.82 -14.51 -19.68
C VAL A 387 -22.25 -14.53 -21.13
N ASP A 388 -22.03 -15.68 -21.77
CA ASP A 388 -22.20 -15.83 -23.20
C ASP A 388 -23.65 -16.16 -23.60
N GLY A 389 -24.32 -15.17 -24.19
CA GLY A 389 -25.63 -15.34 -24.81
C GLY A 389 -25.55 -15.63 -26.32
N LYS A 390 -26.71 -15.94 -26.92
CA LYS A 390 -26.83 -16.23 -28.35
C LYS A 390 -26.21 -15.17 -29.27
N HIS A 391 -26.20 -13.91 -28.85
CA HIS A 391 -25.68 -12.78 -29.64
C HIS A 391 -24.16 -12.84 -29.88
N HIS A 392 -23.42 -13.62 -29.08
CA HIS A 392 -21.98 -13.82 -29.23
C HIS A 392 -21.59 -14.82 -30.33
N TYR A 393 -22.53 -15.65 -30.79
CA TYR A 393 -22.24 -16.70 -31.78
C TYR A 393 -23.34 -16.87 -32.83
N ALA A 394 -24.37 -16.01 -32.82
CA ALA A 394 -25.46 -16.03 -33.78
C ALA A 394 -25.70 -14.65 -34.42
N ASP A 395 -26.20 -14.66 -35.66
CA ASP A 395 -26.57 -13.48 -36.42
C ASP A 395 -27.91 -12.86 -35.94
N GLY A 396 -28.36 -11.80 -36.61
CA GLY A 396 -29.63 -11.13 -36.30
C GLY A 396 -30.87 -12.00 -36.49
N ALA A 397 -30.78 -13.08 -37.28
CA ALA A 397 -31.85 -14.06 -37.47
C ALA A 397 -31.78 -15.22 -36.45
N GLY A 398 -30.72 -15.29 -35.63
CA GLY A 398 -30.49 -16.32 -34.64
C GLY A 398 -29.78 -17.57 -35.18
N SER A 399 -29.25 -17.52 -36.41
CA SER A 399 -28.44 -18.61 -37.00
C SER A 399 -26.98 -18.48 -36.59
N ALA A 400 -26.25 -19.60 -36.53
CA ALA A 400 -24.84 -19.59 -36.14
C ALA A 400 -23.99 -18.69 -37.07
N ASP A 401 -23.17 -17.83 -36.47
CA ASP A 401 -22.30 -16.87 -37.15
C ASP A 401 -20.84 -17.16 -36.80
N VAL A 402 -20.12 -17.73 -37.78
CA VAL A 402 -18.72 -18.13 -37.63
C VAL A 402 -17.78 -16.94 -37.41
N GLN A 403 -18.12 -15.76 -37.93
CA GLN A 403 -17.29 -14.57 -37.78
C GLN A 403 -17.44 -13.99 -36.37
N ARG A 404 -18.66 -13.94 -35.83
CA ARG A 404 -18.88 -13.54 -34.43
C ARG A 404 -18.20 -14.48 -33.46
N TYR A 405 -18.31 -15.79 -33.70
CA TYR A 405 -17.60 -16.78 -32.88
C TYR A 405 -16.08 -16.54 -32.92
N ALA A 406 -15.49 -16.35 -34.11
CA ALA A 406 -14.06 -16.08 -34.27
C ALA A 406 -13.61 -14.79 -33.55
N GLN A 407 -14.42 -13.74 -33.60
CA GLN A 407 -14.17 -12.48 -32.88
C GLN A 407 -14.22 -12.67 -31.37
N MET A 408 -15.22 -13.39 -30.85
CA MET A 408 -15.35 -13.68 -29.43
C MET A 408 -14.12 -14.43 -28.89
N VAL A 409 -13.70 -15.50 -29.56
CA VAL A 409 -12.50 -16.24 -29.13
C VAL A 409 -11.21 -15.43 -29.33
N GLY A 410 -11.21 -14.48 -30.27
CA GLY A 410 -10.15 -13.48 -30.42
C GLY A 410 -10.01 -12.60 -29.19
N GLY A 411 -11.12 -11.99 -28.76
CA GLY A 411 -11.17 -11.16 -27.56
C GLY A 411 -10.77 -11.91 -26.29
N ASP A 412 -11.17 -13.18 -26.16
CA ASP A 412 -10.74 -14.06 -25.06
C ASP A 412 -9.20 -14.17 -24.97
N ARG A 413 -8.54 -14.41 -26.11
CA ARG A 413 -7.08 -14.48 -26.16
C ARG A 413 -6.43 -13.14 -25.86
N GLU A 414 -7.00 -12.04 -26.35
CA GLU A 414 -6.49 -10.69 -26.09
C GLU A 414 -6.52 -10.36 -24.59
N LEU A 415 -7.62 -10.68 -23.90
CA LEU A 415 -7.73 -10.52 -22.44
C LEU A 415 -6.70 -11.39 -21.70
N LYS A 416 -6.57 -12.67 -22.06
CA LYS A 416 -5.57 -13.56 -21.44
C LYS A 416 -4.15 -13.06 -21.62
N LEU A 417 -3.83 -12.62 -22.83
CA LEU A 417 -2.52 -12.05 -23.15
C LEU A 417 -2.27 -10.70 -22.44
N ALA A 418 -3.32 -10.01 -22.01
CA ALA A 418 -3.24 -8.82 -21.16
C ALA A 418 -3.18 -9.16 -19.65
N GLY A 419 -3.00 -10.44 -19.29
CA GLY A 419 -2.82 -10.87 -17.91
C GLY A 419 -4.11 -11.11 -17.12
N TYR A 420 -5.25 -11.26 -17.80
CA TYR A 420 -6.51 -11.65 -17.18
C TYR A 420 -6.72 -13.16 -17.25
N GLU A 421 -7.27 -13.74 -16.19
CA GLU A 421 -7.83 -15.09 -16.21
C GLU A 421 -9.30 -14.99 -16.64
N VAL A 422 -9.67 -15.60 -17.76
CA VAL A 422 -11.01 -15.46 -18.34
C VAL A 422 -11.78 -16.76 -18.18
N PHE A 423 -12.96 -16.67 -17.55
CA PHE A 423 -13.94 -17.75 -17.43
C PHE A 423 -15.25 -17.33 -18.09
N ARG A 424 -15.90 -18.25 -18.81
CA ARG A 424 -17.11 -17.98 -19.58
C ARG A 424 -18.22 -18.91 -19.13
N PHE A 425 -19.39 -18.35 -18.81
CA PHE A 425 -20.61 -19.09 -18.53
C PHE A 425 -21.54 -19.04 -19.73
N GLY A 426 -22.06 -20.19 -20.16
CA GLY A 426 -23.11 -20.19 -21.17
C GLY A 426 -24.43 -19.70 -20.57
N ALA A 427 -25.18 -18.86 -21.29
CA ALA A 427 -26.50 -18.41 -20.83
C ALA A 427 -27.46 -19.58 -20.50
N ALA A 428 -27.33 -20.72 -21.19
CA ALA A 428 -28.10 -21.92 -20.94
C ALA A 428 -27.76 -22.58 -19.58
N GLU A 429 -26.49 -22.55 -19.17
CA GLU A 429 -26.02 -23.05 -17.86
C GLU A 429 -26.65 -22.23 -16.74
N LEU A 430 -26.67 -20.90 -16.90
CA LEU A 430 -27.26 -19.97 -15.94
C LEU A 430 -28.80 -19.92 -15.96
N GLN A 431 -29.45 -20.68 -16.83
CA GLN A 431 -30.90 -20.85 -16.86
C GLN A 431 -31.35 -22.22 -16.33
N ALA A 432 -30.41 -23.11 -16.03
CA ALA A 432 -30.72 -24.41 -15.47
C ALA A 432 -31.26 -24.27 -14.02
N PRO A 433 -32.11 -25.20 -13.55
CA PRO A 433 -32.58 -25.20 -12.16
C PRO A 433 -31.44 -25.28 -11.13
N THR A 434 -30.29 -25.84 -11.50
CA THR A 434 -29.09 -25.99 -10.66
C THR A 434 -28.16 -24.77 -10.68
N ALA A 435 -28.42 -23.78 -11.54
CA ALA A 435 -27.48 -22.71 -11.86
C ALA A 435 -26.88 -22.00 -10.63
N LYS A 436 -27.70 -21.69 -9.61
CA LYS A 436 -27.20 -21.04 -8.38
C LYS A 436 -26.18 -21.89 -7.63
N ALA A 437 -26.39 -23.21 -7.56
CA ALA A 437 -25.47 -24.13 -6.91
C ALA A 437 -24.18 -24.28 -7.72
N ASP A 438 -24.30 -24.38 -9.05
CA ASP A 438 -23.15 -24.54 -9.95
C ASP A 438 -22.25 -23.29 -9.93
N VAL A 439 -22.84 -22.09 -9.92
CA VAL A 439 -22.11 -20.82 -9.74
C VAL A 439 -21.36 -20.79 -8.40
N LYS A 440 -21.99 -21.22 -7.29
CA LYS A 440 -21.32 -21.28 -5.99
C LYS A 440 -20.12 -22.22 -6.01
N VAL A 441 -20.30 -23.43 -6.53
CA VAL A 441 -19.25 -24.44 -6.67
C VAL A 441 -18.07 -23.91 -7.49
N PHE A 442 -18.35 -23.21 -8.59
CA PHE A 442 -17.33 -22.56 -9.40
C PHE A 442 -16.51 -21.55 -8.58
N PHE A 443 -17.16 -20.62 -7.87
CA PHE A 443 -16.45 -19.61 -7.09
C PHE A 443 -15.67 -20.21 -5.92
N GLU A 444 -16.18 -21.25 -5.26
CA GLU A 444 -15.42 -21.99 -4.23
C GLU A 444 -14.13 -22.59 -4.81
N ALA A 445 -14.22 -23.21 -6.00
CA ALA A 445 -13.06 -23.77 -6.68
C ALA A 445 -12.08 -22.68 -7.14
N LEU A 446 -12.59 -21.56 -7.66
CA LEU A 446 -11.80 -20.40 -8.06
C LEU A 446 -11.03 -19.82 -6.87
N PHE A 447 -11.72 -19.54 -5.76
CA PHE A 447 -11.11 -18.98 -4.56
C PHE A 447 -10.11 -19.94 -3.92
N LYS A 448 -10.41 -21.25 -3.89
CA LYS A 448 -9.45 -22.27 -3.46
C LYS A 448 -8.18 -22.27 -4.31
N ARG A 449 -8.31 -22.17 -5.64
CA ARG A 449 -7.17 -22.15 -6.57
C ARG A 449 -6.24 -20.97 -6.32
N TYR A 450 -6.79 -19.81 -5.96
CA TYR A 450 -6.03 -18.56 -5.77
C TYR A 450 -5.82 -18.20 -4.29
N GLY A 451 -6.08 -19.12 -3.36
CA GLY A 451 -5.80 -18.92 -1.94
C GLY A 451 -6.68 -17.87 -1.24
N VAL A 452 -7.89 -17.63 -1.73
CA VAL A 452 -8.86 -16.71 -1.12
C VAL A 452 -9.69 -17.48 -0.08
N PRO A 453 -9.67 -17.09 1.20
CA PRO A 453 -10.45 -17.75 2.25
C PRO A 453 -11.94 -17.44 2.10
N THR A 454 -12.78 -18.48 2.19
CA THR A 454 -14.24 -18.39 2.04
C THR A 454 -15.02 -18.63 3.34
N SER A 455 -14.32 -18.75 4.47
CA SER A 455 -14.86 -19.08 5.80
C SER A 455 -14.27 -18.19 6.88
#